data_AF-A0A355F5E5-F1
#
_entry.id   AF-A0A355F5E5-F1
#
_cell.length_a   1.000
_cell.length_b   1.000
_cell.length_c   1.000
_cell.angle_alpha   90.00
_cell.angle_beta   90.00
_cell.angle_gamma   90.00
#
_symmetry.space_group_name_H-M   'P 1'
#
loop_
_entity.id
_entity.type
_entity.pdbx_description
1 polymer ?
#
loop_
_entity_poly.entity_id
_entity_poly.type
_entity_poly.pdbx_seq_one_letter_code
_entity_poly.pdbx_strand_id
1 'polypeptide(L)'
;GTVEELLRRIENLARPGDNGPPEGFELWVPQRLTLRGQVIPFDVAIVVVLDALLEKDFVPASYSEEEDGRLYLTQRFDPLQPLG
;
A
#
# COMPACT_ATOMS: atom_id res chain seq x y z
N GLY A 1 -5.44 8.56 -10.16
CA GLY A 1 -4.05 8.08 -10.29
C GLY A 1 -4.03 6.81 -11.11
N THR A 2 -2.90 6.12 -11.21
CA THR A 2 -2.84 4.78 -11.82
C THR A 2 -2.34 3.76 -10.80
N VAL A 3 -2.77 2.50 -10.96
CA VAL A 3 -2.26 1.40 -10.14
C VAL A 3 -0.76 1.24 -10.32
N GLU A 4 -0.27 1.39 -11.56
CA GLU A 4 1.16 1.30 -11.88
C GLU A 4 2.00 2.36 -11.16
N GLU A 5 1.45 3.57 -10.96
CA GLU A 5 2.14 4.61 -10.20
C GLU A 5 2.29 4.21 -8.73
N LEU A 6 1.23 3.67 -8.12
CA LEU A 6 1.25 3.17 -6.74
C LEU A 6 2.23 2.00 -6.60
N LEU A 7 2.19 1.04 -7.52
CA LEU A 7 3.12 -0.10 -7.54
C LEU A 7 4.57 0.36 -7.65
N ARG A 8 4.88 1.29 -8.54
CA ARG A 8 6.24 1.85 -8.64
C ARG A 8 6.69 2.57 -7.36
N ARG A 9 5.79 3.23 -6.63
CA ARG A 9 6.13 3.81 -5.32
C ARG A 9 6.47 2.71 -4.32
N ILE A 10 5.69 1.63 -4.28
CA ILE A 10 5.90 0.47 -3.42
C ILE A 10 7.22 -0.26 -3.78
N GLU A 11 7.53 -0.39 -5.06
CA GLU A 11 8.79 -0.98 -5.54
C GLU A 11 10.03 -0.24 -5.03
N ASN A 12 9.92 1.08 -4.86
CA ASN A 12 10.99 1.95 -4.39
C ASN A 12 11.08 2.04 -2.86
N LEU A 13 10.21 1.36 -2.11
CA LEU A 13 10.34 1.27 -0.66
C LEU A 13 11.60 0.47 -0.28
N ALA A 14 12.18 0.86 0.85
CA ALA A 14 13.39 0.23 1.40
C ALA A 14 13.26 -1.29 1.45
N ARG A 15 14.31 -1.99 1.03
CA ARG A 15 14.35 -3.45 1.01
C ARG A 15 14.58 -4.00 2.42
N PRO A 16 14.18 -5.25 2.70
CA PRO A 16 14.64 -5.95 3.89
C PRO A 16 16.18 -5.92 3.96
N GLY A 17 16.75 -5.26 4.96
CA GLY A 17 18.21 -5.15 5.16
C GLY A 17 18.83 -3.76 4.93
N ASP A 18 18.07 -2.77 4.44
CA ASP A 18 18.49 -1.36 4.54
C ASP A 18 18.62 -0.97 6.04
N ASN A 19 19.47 0.03 6.38
CA ASN A 19 20.00 0.42 7.72
C ASN A 19 18.97 0.60 8.89
N GLY A 20 18.14 -0.39 9.14
CA GLY A 20 16.88 -0.29 9.88
C GLY A 20 15.76 0.27 8.98
N PRO A 21 14.59 -0.39 8.88
CA PRO A 21 13.47 0.15 8.13
C PRO A 21 12.80 1.32 8.86
N PRO A 22 12.10 2.23 8.15
CA PRO A 22 10.99 2.93 8.77
C PRO A 22 9.94 1.91 9.22
N GLU A 23 9.42 2.04 10.46
CA GLU A 23 8.43 1.12 11.05
C GLU A 23 7.15 1.00 10.20
N GLY A 24 6.91 2.00 9.34
CA GLY A 24 5.73 2.13 8.52
C GLY A 24 5.81 3.37 7.63
N PHE A 25 4.78 3.57 6.80
CA PHE A 25 4.61 4.80 6.03
C PHE A 25 3.13 4.98 5.66
N GLU A 26 2.77 6.20 5.26
CA GLU A 26 1.43 6.52 4.79
C GLU A 26 1.32 6.30 3.27
N LEU A 27 0.25 5.63 2.85
CA LEU A 27 -0.06 5.39 1.44
C LEU A 27 -1.43 5.93 1.08
N TRP A 28 -1.44 7.00 0.28
CA TRP A 28 -2.67 7.51 -0.32
C TRP A 28 -3.09 6.69 -1.54
N VAL A 29 -4.32 6.17 -1.51
CA VAL A 29 -4.93 5.42 -2.62
C VAL A 29 -6.16 6.18 -3.12
N PRO A 30 -6.09 6.82 -4.31
CA PRO A 30 -7.22 7.54 -4.88
C PRO A 30 -8.42 6.63 -5.17
N GLN A 31 -9.64 7.14 -4.98
CA GLN A 31 -10.89 6.41 -5.24
C GLN A 31 -11.05 6.00 -6.71
N ARG A 32 -10.52 6.81 -7.63
CA ARG A 32 -10.52 6.54 -9.07
C ARG A 32 -9.11 6.19 -9.55
N LEU A 33 -8.92 4.92 -9.86
CA LEU A 33 -7.68 4.37 -10.38
C LEU A 33 -7.89 3.75 -11.75
N THR A 34 -6.86 3.89 -12.58
CA THR A 34 -6.77 3.16 -13.85
C THR A 34 -5.70 2.07 -13.77
N LEU A 35 -5.92 1.01 -14.53
CA LEU A 35 -4.95 -0.04 -14.82
C LEU A 35 -4.91 -0.21 -16.34
N ARG A 36 -3.72 -0.07 -16.95
CA ARG A 36 -3.54 -0.06 -18.41
C ARG A 36 -4.47 0.93 -19.13
N GLY A 37 -4.71 2.08 -18.50
CA GLY A 37 -5.57 3.14 -19.03
C GLY A 37 -7.08 2.92 -18.85
N GLN A 38 -7.52 1.78 -18.30
CA GLN A 38 -8.94 1.53 -18.01
C GLN A 38 -9.26 1.79 -16.54
N VAL A 39 -10.36 2.48 -16.27
CA VAL A 39 -10.84 2.66 -14.89
C VAL A 39 -11.27 1.30 -14.35
N ILE A 40 -10.74 0.93 -13.17
CA ILE A 40 -11.10 -0.31 -12.48
C ILE A 40 -11.86 -0.02 -11.18
N PRO A 41 -12.65 -0.97 -10.67
CA PRO A 41 -13.28 -0.84 -9.36
C PRO A 41 -12.22 -0.61 -8.28
N PHE A 42 -12.53 0.26 -7.31
CA PHE A 42 -11.60 0.64 -6.25
C PHE A 42 -11.16 -0.57 -5.41
N ASP A 43 -12.07 -1.48 -5.07
CA ASP A 43 -11.73 -2.69 -4.30
C ASP A 43 -10.74 -3.59 -5.04
N VAL A 44 -10.85 -3.68 -6.37
CA VAL A 44 -9.89 -4.42 -7.20
C VAL A 44 -8.53 -3.72 -7.18
N ALA A 45 -8.52 -2.40 -7.28
CA ALA A 45 -7.28 -1.62 -7.20
C ALA A 45 -6.60 -1.79 -5.83
N ILE A 46 -7.35 -1.78 -4.73
CA ILE A 46 -6.84 -2.00 -3.38
C ILE A 46 -6.20 -3.38 -3.27
N VAL A 47 -6.87 -4.44 -3.74
CA VAL A 47 -6.32 -5.81 -3.64
C VAL A 47 -4.94 -5.90 -4.28
N VAL A 48 -4.77 -5.32 -5.48
CA VAL A 48 -3.47 -5.30 -6.18
C VAL A 48 -2.42 -4.50 -5.40
N VAL A 49 -2.80 -3.36 -4.82
CA VAL A 49 -1.90 -2.52 -4.03
C VAL A 49 -1.47 -3.22 -2.73
N LEU A 50 -2.40 -3.87 -2.04
CA LEU A 50 -2.12 -4.60 -0.79
C LEU A 50 -1.25 -5.83 -1.03
N ASP A 51 -1.49 -6.58 -2.11
CA ASP A 51 -0.66 -7.71 -2.52
C ASP A 51 0.81 -7.28 -2.73
N ALA A 52 1.02 -6.16 -3.44
CA ALA A 52 2.35 -5.61 -3.63
C ALA A 52 3.03 -5.11 -2.33
N LEU A 53 2.26 -4.63 -1.35
CA LEU A 53 2.80 -4.27 -0.02
C LEU A 53 3.26 -5.51 0.75
N LEU A 54 2.50 -6.61 0.67
CA LEU A 54 2.84 -7.87 1.33
C LEU A 54 4.15 -8.45 0.78
N GLU A 55 4.41 -8.34 -0.52
CA GLU A 55 5.70 -8.72 -1.12
C GLU A 55 6.90 -7.89 -0.59
N LYS A 56 6.64 -6.77 0.10
CA LYS A 56 7.64 -5.91 0.74
C LYS A 56 7.68 -6.08 2.26
N ASP A 57 7.00 -7.08 2.80
CA ASP A 57 6.80 -7.28 4.23
C ASP A 57 6.10 -6.08 4.90
N PHE A 58 5.12 -5.44 4.24
CA PHE A 58 4.28 -4.39 4.84
C PHE A 58 2.80 -4.80 4.83
N VAL A 59 2.09 -4.41 5.89
CA VAL A 59 0.64 -4.62 6.04
C VAL A 59 -0.05 -3.30 6.41
N PRO A 60 -1.32 -3.10 6.03
CA PRO A 60 -2.11 -1.97 6.53
C PRO A 60 -2.44 -2.17 8.01
N ALA A 61 -2.06 -1.21 8.85
CA ALA A 61 -2.40 -1.15 10.27
C ALA A 61 -3.77 -0.48 10.49
N SER A 62 -4.06 0.57 9.74
CA SER A 62 -5.35 1.27 9.75
C SER A 62 -5.58 2.03 8.46
N TYR A 63 -6.80 2.53 8.26
CA TYR A 63 -7.12 3.44 7.17
C TYR A 63 -8.10 4.52 7.61
N SER A 64 -8.02 5.68 6.96
CA SER A 64 -9.06 6.71 6.98
C SER A 64 -9.66 6.91 5.59
N GLU A 65 -10.97 7.08 5.52
CA GLU A 65 -11.66 7.49 4.30
C GLU A 65 -11.69 9.01 4.21
N GLU A 66 -11.40 9.51 3.01
CA GLU A 66 -11.30 10.93 2.67
C GLU A 66 -12.09 11.15 1.37
N GLU A 67 -12.42 12.40 1.02
CA GLU A 67 -13.38 12.74 -0.07
C GLU A 67 -13.02 12.11 -1.43
N ASP A 68 -11.73 11.86 -1.69
CA ASP A 68 -11.22 11.35 -2.97
C ASP A 68 -10.38 10.06 -2.85
N GLY A 69 -10.45 9.35 -1.74
CA GLY A 69 -9.68 8.11 -1.57
C GLY A 69 -9.55 7.62 -0.14
N ARG A 70 -8.53 6.78 0.09
CA ARG A 70 -8.19 6.26 1.42
C ARG A 70 -6.72 6.49 1.70
N LEU A 71 -6.42 6.95 2.91
CA LEU A 71 -5.07 6.99 3.44
C LEU A 71 -4.86 5.73 4.29
N TYR A 72 -3.87 4.92 3.93
CA TYR A 72 -3.48 3.74 4.70
C TYR A 72 -2.25 4.04 5.53
N LEU A 73 -2.30 3.73 6.82
CA LEU A 73 -1.10 3.64 7.64
C LEU A 73 -0.58 2.21 7.53
N THR A 74 0.60 2.06 6.95
CA THR A 74 1.25 0.74 6.82
C THR A 74 2.25 0.53 7.94
N GLN A 75 2.49 -0.72 8.29
CA GLN A 75 3.55 -1.13 9.21
C GLN A 75 4.29 -2.33 8.64
N ARG A 76 5.54 -2.53 9.04
CA ARG A 76 6.28 -3.75 8.68
C ARG A 76 5.57 -4.95 9.30
N PHE A 77 5.40 -6.00 8.51
CA PHE A 77 4.91 -7.28 8.98
C PHE A 77 5.96 -7.93 9.88
N ASP A 78 5.65 -8.01 11.17
CA ASP A 78 6.41 -8.82 12.12
C ASP A 78 5.64 -10.11 12.42
N PRO A 79 6.09 -11.28 11.96
CA PRO A 79 5.41 -12.55 12.20
C PRO A 79 5.38 -12.95 13.69
N LEU A 80 6.15 -12.27 14.56
CA LEU A 80 6.17 -12.51 16.01
C LEU A 80 5.24 -11.57 16.78
N GLN A 81 4.70 -10.53 16.14
CA GLN A 81 3.77 -9.59 16.76
C GLN A 81 2.33 -9.98 16.43
N PRO A 82 1.47 -10.30 17.42
CA PRO A 82 0.09 -10.64 17.14
C PRO A 82 -0.64 -9.44 16.53
N LEU A 83 -1.41 -9.69 15.47
CA LEU A 83 -2.33 -8.71 14.89
C LEU A 83 -3.39 -8.40 15.96
N GLY A 84 -3.28 -7.22 16.57
CA GLY A 84 -4.18 -6.74 17.64
C GLY A 84 -5.53 -6.31 17.13
#